data_AF-A0A6N9BID7-F1
#
_entry.id   AF-A0A6N9BID7-F1
#
_cell.length_a   1.000
_cell.length_b   1.000
_cell.length_c   1.000
_cell.angle_alpha   90.00
_cell.angle_beta   90.00
_cell.angle_gamma   90.00
#
_symmetry.space_group_name_H-M   'P 1'
#
loop_
_entity.id
_entity.type
_entity.pdbx_description
1 polymer ?
#
loop_
_entity_poly.entity_id
_entity_poly.type
_entity_poly.pdbx_seq_one_letter_code
_entity_poly.pdbx_strand_id
1 'polypeptide(L)' 'MSGLGEFFHMGGYAAYVWPAYGVAAAVLAGLLAESVLRLRRARRRLAALEAADGGADDAA' A
#
# COMPACT_ATOMS: atom_id res chain seq x y z
N MET A 1 28.58 8.84 17.41
CA MET A 1 27.29 8.52 16.75
C MET A 1 27.29 7.05 16.37
N SER A 2 27.24 6.14 17.36
CA SER A 2 27.50 4.71 17.12
C SER A 2 26.40 3.78 17.67
N GLY A 3 25.26 4.31 18.11
CA GLY A 3 24.21 3.52 18.77
C GLY A 3 23.34 2.68 17.82
N LEU A 4 23.20 3.08 16.55
CA LEU A 4 22.40 2.32 15.58
C LEU A 4 23.14 1.05 15.15
N GLY A 5 24.41 1.15 14.72
CA GLY A 5 25.19 -0.02 14.31
C GLY A 5 25.29 -1.09 15.41
N GLU A 6 25.43 -0.70 16.67
CA GLU A 6 25.58 -1.61 17.83
C GLU A 6 24.28 -2.31 18.24
N PHE A 7 23.11 -1.67 18.05
CA PHE A 7 21.79 -2.31 18.25
C PHE A 7 21.47 -3.35 17.17
N PHE A 8 21.88 -3.09 15.93
CA PHE A 8 21.85 -4.08 14.85
C PHE A 8 22.92 -5.18 15.08
N HIS A 9 23.98 -4.87 15.83
CA HIS A 9 25.04 -5.80 16.24
C HIS A 9 24.92 -6.29 17.70
N MET A 10 23.73 -6.31 18.32
CA MET A 10 23.51 -7.05 19.58
C MET A 10 23.61 -8.56 19.29
N GLY A 11 24.84 -9.09 19.23
CA GLY A 11 25.12 -10.53 19.25
C GLY A 11 24.76 -11.34 17.99
N GLY A 12 24.65 -10.73 16.81
CA GLY A 12 24.57 -11.46 15.52
C GLY A 12 23.18 -11.97 15.09
N TYR A 13 22.15 -11.89 15.93
CA TYR A 13 20.82 -12.44 15.62
C TYR A 13 19.88 -11.47 14.87
N ALA A 14 20.17 -10.16 14.86
CA ALA A 14 19.31 -9.18 14.22
C ALA A 14 19.13 -9.42 12.70
N ALA A 15 20.16 -9.97 12.05
CA ALA A 15 20.11 -10.34 10.63
C ALA A 15 19.07 -11.44 10.32
N TYR A 16 18.68 -12.25 11.31
CA TYR A 16 17.64 -13.28 11.16
C TYR A 16 16.22 -12.75 11.45
N VAL A 17 16.12 -11.73 12.30
CA VAL A 17 14.84 -11.15 12.74
C VAL A 17 14.30 -10.13 11.73
N TRP A 18 15.18 -9.31 11.16
CA TRP A 18 14.82 -8.30 10.17
C TRP A 18 14.08 -8.85 8.92
N PRO A 19 14.50 -9.97 8.32
CA PRO A 19 13.77 -10.59 7.21
C PRO A 19 12.34 -10.98 7.60
N ALA A 20 12.13 -11.51 8.81
CA ALA A 20 10.78 -11.86 9.27
C ALA A 20 9.87 -10.63 9.39
N TYR A 21 10.39 -9.53 9.95
CA TYR A 21 9.68 -8.24 9.96
C TYR A 21 9.52 -7.65 8.56
N GLY A 22 10.48 -7.83 7.67
CA GLY A 22 10.40 -7.41 6.26
C GLY A 22 9.28 -8.13 5.51
N VAL A 23 9.14 -9.45 5.71
CA VAL A 23 8.03 -10.25 5.16
C VAL A 23 6.69 -9.79 5.75
N ALA A 24 6.61 -9.60 7.07
CA ALA A 24 5.39 -9.12 7.72
C ALA A 24 4.98 -7.72 7.19
N ALA A 25 5.94 -6.80 7.07
CA ALA A 25 5.72 -5.48 6.50
C ALA A 25 5.29 -5.55 5.03
N ALA A 26 5.88 -6.44 4.24
CA ALA A 26 5.49 -6.67 2.85
C ALA A 26 4.06 -7.21 2.72
N VAL A 27 3.65 -8.14 3.58
CA VAL A 27 2.27 -8.66 3.62
C VAL A 27 1.29 -7.55 3.99
N LEU A 28 1.58 -6.77 5.04
CA LEU A 28 0.73 -5.64 5.45
C LEU A 28 0.63 -4.58 4.35
N ALA A 29 1.76 -4.23 3.72
CA ALA A 29 1.80 -3.30 2.60
C ALA A 29 1.02 -3.84 1.39
N GLY A 30 1.12 -5.13 1.09
CA GLY A 30 0.34 -5.78 0.03
C GLY A 30 -1.16 -5.70 0.29
N LEU A 31 -1.58 -6.01 1.52
CA LEU A 31 -2.99 -5.95 1.91
C LEU A 31 -3.55 -4.52 1.89
N LEU A 32 -2.74 -3.56 2.36
CA LEU A 32 -3.08 -2.14 2.30
C LEU A 32 -3.17 -1.66 0.85
N ALA A 33 -2.20 -2.04 0.02
CA ALA A 33 -2.18 -1.71 -1.40
C ALA A 33 -3.41 -2.27 -2.10
N GLU A 34 -3.77 -3.54 -1.87
CA GLU A 34 -4.99 -4.14 -2.41
C GLU A 34 -6.24 -3.37 -1.98
N SER A 35 -6.36 -3.05 -0.68
CA SER A 35 -7.50 -2.29 -0.16
C SER A 35 -7.64 -0.91 -0.84
N VAL A 36 -6.53 -0.18 -0.95
CA VAL A 36 -6.48 1.13 -1.61
C VAL A 36 -6.73 1.02 -3.11
N LEU A 37 -6.14 0.03 -3.79
CA LEU A 37 -6.34 -0.24 -5.22
C LEU A 37 -7.79 -0.59 -5.53
N ARG A 38 -8.43 -1.39 -4.67
CA ARG A 38 -9.84 -1.79 -4.81
C ARG A 38 -10.75 -0.57 -4.68
N LEU A 39 -10.49 0.30 -3.72
CA LEU A 39 -11.22 1.57 -3.56
C LEU A 39 -11.01 2.52 -4.74
N ARG A 40 -9.77 2.65 -5.23
CA ARG A 40 -9.46 3.47 -6.42
C ARG A 40 -10.11 2.94 -7.68
N ARG A 41 -10.17 1.62 -7.88
CA ARG A 41 -10.87 0.99 -9.00
C ARG A 41 -12.37 1.23 -8.94
N ALA A 42 -12.98 1.13 -7.76
CA ALA A 42 -14.40 1.41 -7.57
C ALA A 42 -14.72 2.88 -7.89
N ARG A 43 -13.92 3.83 -7.37
CA ARG A 43 -14.06 5.26 -7.67
C ARG A 43 -13.88 5.58 -9.16
N ARG A 44 -12.93 4.94 -9.84
CA ARG A 44 -12.74 5.13 -11.29
C ARG A 44 -13.94 4.69 -12.12
N ARG A 45 -14.65 3.64 -11.71
CA ARG A 45 -15.86 3.17 -12.40
C ARG A 45 -17.01 4.15 -12.23
N LEU A 46 -17.18 4.72 -11.03
CA LEU A 46 -18.18 5.75 -10.76
C LEU A 46 -17.91 7.02 -11.59
N ALA A 47 -16.67 7.51 -11.58
CA ALA A 47 -16.28 8.69 -12.38
C ALA A 47 -16.47 8.48 -13.89
N ALA A 48 -16.26 7.26 -14.39
CA ALA A 48 -16.49 6.94 -15.79
C ALA A 48 -17.98 6.91 -16.16
N LEU A 49 -18.85 6.54 -15.22
CA LEU A 49 -20.30 6.51 -15.42
C LEU A 49 -20.91 7.91 -15.31
N GLU A 50 -20.51 8.71 -14.31
CA GLU A 50 -20.93 10.12 -14.20
C GLU A 50 -20.54 10.95 -15.42
N ALA A 51 -19.34 10.71 -15.98
CA ALA A 51 -18.92 11.39 -17.20
C ALA A 51 -19.73 10.97 -18.45
N ALA A 52 -20.29 9.77 -18.47
CA ALA A 52 -21.13 9.29 -19.57
C ALA A 52 -22.59 9.73 -19.44
N ASP A 53 -23.08 9.86 -18.20
CA ASP A 53 -24.46 10.25 -17.87
C ASP A 53 -24.66 11.78 -18.01
N GLY A 54 -23.73 12.59 -17.50
CA GLY A 54 -23.80 14.05 -17.62
C GLY A 54 -23.72 14.58 -19.06
N GLY A 55 -23.06 13.84 -19.96
CA GLY A 55 -23.01 14.19 -21.39
C GLY A 55 -24.29 13.87 -22.18
N ALA A 56 -25.18 13.03 -21.63
CA ALA A 56 -26.46 12.69 -22.26
C ALA A 56 -27.57 13.68 -21.87
N ASP A 57 -27.53 14.23 -20.65
CA ASP A 57 -28.48 15.25 -20.17
C ASP A 57 -28.18 16.64 -20.74
N ASP A 58 -26.90 16.99 -20.98
CA ASP A 58 -26.50 18.27 -21.61
C ASP A 58 -26.88 18.37 -23.10
N ALA A 59 -27.26 17.26 -23.73
CA ALA A 59 -27.60 17.18 -25.16
C ALA A 59 -29.12 17.07 -25.45
N ALA A 60 -29.96 17.08 -24.41
CA ALA A 60 -31.42 17.02 -24.51
C ALA A 60 -32.07 18.40 -24.33
#